data_AF-A0A920BU30-F1
#
_entry.id   AF-A0A920BU30-F1
#
_cell.length_a   1.000
_cell.length_b   1.000
_cell.length_c   1.000
_cell.angle_alpha   90.00
_cell.angle_beta   90.00
_cell.angle_gamma   90.00
#
_symmetry.space_group_name_H-M   'P 1'
#
loop_
_entity.id
_entity.type
_entity.pdbx_description
1 polymer ?
#
loop_
_entity_poly.entity_id
_entity_poly.type
_entity_poly.pdbx_seq_one_letter_code
_entity_poly.pdbx_strand_id
1 'polypeptide(L)' 'MRFGEIVGLTRNDFDFVNNTIKINKTWGYAKRHTEGFGPTKNEQSIRTIIMDGKTHGSL' A
#
# COMPACT_ATOMS: atom_id res chain seq x y z
N MET A 1 -0.03 -8.21 0.92
CA MET A 1 -0.78 -7.08 0.33
C MET A 1 -1.57 -7.58 -0.87
N ARG A 2 -2.69 -6.96 -1.21
CA ARG A 2 -3.44 -7.24 -2.46
C ARG A 2 -2.86 -6.41 -3.61
N PHE A 3 -2.97 -6.90 -4.84
CA PHE A 3 -2.39 -6.23 -6.02
C PHE A 3 -2.75 -4.75 -6.14
N GLY A 4 -4.03 -4.39 -5.98
CA GLY A 4 -4.47 -2.98 -6.05
C GLY A 4 -3.88 -2.10 -4.95
N GLU A 5 -3.57 -2.64 -3.76
CA GLU A 5 -2.87 -1.89 -2.70
C GLU A 5 -1.44 -1.55 -3.14
N ILE A 6 -0.75 -2.52 -3.75
CA ILE A 6 0.65 -2.36 -4.20
C ILE A 6 0.73 -1.35 -5.35
N VAL A 7 -0.15 -1.46 -6.35
CA VAL A 7 -0.21 -0.52 -7.48
C VAL A 7 -0.58 0.89 -7.02
N GLY A 8 -1.36 1.01 -5.94
CA GLY A 8 -1.75 2.29 -5.36
C GLY A 8 -0.72 2.90 -4.40
N LEU A 9 0.45 2.30 -4.19
CA LEU A 9 1.50 2.87 -3.34
C LEU A 9 2.11 4.12 -3.97
N THR A 10 2.40 5.09 -3.13
CA THR A 10 3.07 6.35 -3.46
C THR A 10 4.25 6.56 -2.52
N ARG A 11 5.20 7.42 -2.88
CA ARG A 11 6.38 7.68 -2.04
C ARG A 11 6.03 8.12 -0.61
N ASN A 12 4.91 8.81 -0.44
CA ASN A 12 4.43 9.29 0.86
C ASN A 12 3.91 8.18 1.79
N ASP A 13 3.71 6.96 1.27
CA ASP A 13 3.27 5.82 2.08
C ASP A 13 4.44 5.10 2.76
N PHE A 14 5.67 5.39 2.35
CA PHE A 14 6.87 4.77 2.88
C PHE A 14 7.48 5.63 3.98
N ASP A 15 7.62 5.03 5.16
CA ASP A 15 8.43 5.56 6.25
C ASP A 15 9.71 4.73 6.34
N PHE A 16 10.77 5.25 5.71
CA PHE A 16 12.08 4.60 5.68
C PHE A 16 12.84 4.72 7.00
N VAL A 17 12.43 5.62 7.91
CA VAL A 17 13.06 5.75 9.23
C VAL A 17 12.59 4.61 10.13
N ASN A 18 11.28 4.33 10.08
CA ASN A 18 10.67 3.28 10.89
C ASN A 18 10.54 1.93 10.17
N ASN A 19 11.01 1.85 8.92
CA ASN A 19 10.86 0.69 8.05
C ASN A 19 9.41 0.22 7.93
N THR A 20 8.48 1.15 7.67
CA THR A 20 7.07 0.81 7.52
C THR A 20 6.45 1.32 6.23
N ILE A 21 5.37 0.67 5.81
CA ILE A 21 4.52 1.08 4.70
C ILE A 21 3.09 1.24 5.22
N LYS A 22 2.51 2.43 5.00
CA LYS A 22 1.12 2.72 5.31
C LYS A 22 0.22 2.32 4.15
N ILE A 23 -0.75 1.44 4.40
CA ILE A 23 -1.73 1.00 3.43
C ILE A 23 -3.07 1.63 3.80
N ASN A 24 -3.53 2.59 3.00
CA ASN A 24 -4.81 3.28 3.21
C ASN A 24 -5.61 3.53 1.92
N LYS A 25 -5.09 3.08 0.78
CA LYS A 25 -5.72 3.24 -0.53
C LYS A 25 -5.44 2.05 -1.44
N THR A 26 -6.23 1.94 -2.50
CA THR A 26 -6.05 0.97 -3.58
C THR A 26 -6.12 1.69 -4.92
N TRP A 27 -5.43 1.17 -5.91
CA TRP A 27 -5.65 1.54 -7.31
C TRP A 27 -6.67 0.59 -7.93
N GLY A 28 -7.77 1.14 -8.44
CA GLY A 28 -8.76 0.36 -9.17
C GLY A 28 -8.29 0.11 -10.60
N TYR A 29 -7.84 -1.12 -10.85
CA TYR A 29 -7.31 -1.54 -12.16
C TYR A 29 -8.30 -2.34 -13.01
N ALA A 30 -9.38 -2.88 -12.42
CA ALA A 30 -10.35 -3.71 -13.14
C ALA A 30 -11.65 -2.95 -13.36
N LYS A 31 -12.35 -3.23 -14.48
CA LYS A 31 -13.60 -2.56 -14.89
C LYS A 31 -14.69 -2.45 -13.81
N ARG A 32 -14.68 -3.33 -12.80
CA ARG A 32 -15.64 -3.36 -11.68
C ARG A 32 -15.25 -2.44 -10.50
N HIS A 33 -14.11 -1.77 -10.57
CA HIS A 33 -13.60 -0.87 -9.54
C HIS A 33 -13.55 0.56 -10.08
N THR A 34 -13.66 1.55 -9.20
CA THR A 34 -13.43 2.95 -9.54
C THR A 34 -12.04 3.10 -10.14
N GLU A 35 -11.94 3.68 -11.33
CA GLU A 35 -10.66 3.91 -11.99
C GLU A 35 -9.80 4.89 -11.16
N GLY A 36 -8.52 4.57 -11.00
CA GLY A 36 -7.60 5.41 -10.25
C GLY A 36 -7.56 5.14 -8.74
N PHE A 37 -7.23 6.16 -7.96
CA PHE A 37 -7.14 6.04 -6.50
C PHE A 37 -8.52 5.93 -5.86
N GLY A 38 -8.70 4.92 -5.02
CA GLY A 38 -9.87 4.77 -4.16
C GLY A 38 -9.49 4.35 -2.74
N PRO A 39 -10.41 4.52 -1.77
CA PRO A 39 -10.20 4.02 -0.41
C PRO A 39 -10.09 2.50 -0.40
N THR A 40 -9.49 1.94 0.64
CA THR A 40 -9.54 0.49 0.83
C THR A 40 -10.99 0.01 0.96
N LYS A 41 -11.27 -1.22 0.52
CA LYS A 41 -12.63 -1.78 0.50
C LYS A 41 -13.35 -1.69 1.85
N ASN A 42 -12.62 -1.88 2.95
CA ASN A 42 -13.10 -1.75 4.33
C ASN A 42 -12.09 -0.92 5.15
N GLU A 43 -12.54 -0.20 6.17
CA GLU A 43 -11.66 0.52 7.12
C GLU A 43 -10.68 -0.41 7.83
N GLN A 44 -11.11 -1.64 8.14
CA GLN A 44 -10.25 -2.69 8.72
C GLN A 44 -9.06 -3.08 7.83
N SER A 45 -9.07 -2.72 6.55
CA SER A 45 -7.94 -2.96 5.65
C SER A 45 -6.85 -1.89 5.77
N ILE A 46 -7.14 -0.76 6.43
CA ILE A 46 -6.17 0.30 6.70
C ILE A 46 -5.20 -0.19 7.77
N ARG A 47 -3.91 -0.27 7.42
CA ARG A 47 -2.88 -0.82 8.31
C ARG A 47 -1.50 -0.31 7.94
N THR A 48 -0.60 -0.36 8.92
CA THR A 48 0.83 -0.14 8.72
C THR A 48 1.55 -1.48 8.84
N ILE A 49 2.40 -1.81 7.86
CA ILE A 49 3.19 -3.05 7.87
C ILE A 49 4.68 -2.72 7.95
N ILE A 50 5.46 -3.62 8.55
CA ILE A 50 6.91 -3.50 8.63
C ILE A 50 7.53 -4.06 7.35
N MET A 51 8.53 -3.37 6.80
CA MET A 51 9.37 -3.83 5.70
C MET A 51 10.43 -4.79 6.25
N ASP A 52 10.56 -5.96 5.64
CA ASP A 52 11.68 -6.83 5.94
C ASP A 52 12.99 -6.26 5.36
N GLY A 53 14.13 -6.82 5.79
CA GLY A 53 15.44 -6.31 5.38
C GLY A 53 15.67 -6.35 3.86
N LYS A 54 15.14 -7.38 3.19
CA LYS A 54 15.23 -7.51 1.72
C LYS A 54 14.41 -6.43 1.00
N THR A 55 13.24 -6.09 1.54
CA THR A 55 12.36 -5.04 1.00
C THR A 55 12.92 -3.65 1.27
N HIS A 56 13.55 -3.44 2.43
CA HIS A 56 14.22 -2.19 2.75
C HIS A 56 15.52 -1.98 1.95
N GLY A 57 16.16 -3.07 1.49
CA GLY A 57 17.45 -3.03 0.81
C GLY A 57 18.65 -3.12 1.76
N SER A 58 18.44 -3.52 3.02
CA SER A 58 19.53 -3.89 3.93
C SER A 58 20.00 -5.31 3.60
N LEU A 59 21.28 -5.42 3.20
CA LEU A 59 21.99 -6.67 2.90
C LEU A 59 22.19 -7.54 4.15
#